data_AF-A0A1G9B1I1-F1
#
_entry.id   AF-A0A1G9B1I1-F1
#
_cell.length_a   1.000
_cell.length_b   1.000
_cell.length_c   1.000
_cell.angle_alpha   90.00
_cell.angle_beta   90.00
_cell.angle_gamma   90.00
#
_symmetry.space_group_name_H-M   'P 1'
#
loop_
_entity.id
_entity.type
_entity.pdbx_description
1 polymer ?
#
loop_
_entity_poly.entity_id
_entity_poly.type
_entity_poly.pdbx_seq_one_letter_code
_entity_poly.pdbx_strand_id
1 'polypeptide(L)'
;MNRLIDTKSWSIKDSASILGFETAGSGHWAEWDRYLTIEGEKAFLIGNICGTCEFFFERLDGANQGVSPREVSRALQSGVSKLDVDLLSKVSSILSVGDYEASLIEVTPKLVEPGTDEDYFTNEQVHVWGIDQLLGVPTKFNLLYLNIILCVYNLGVQS
;
A
#
# COMPACT_ATOMS: atom_id res chain seq x y z
N MET A 1 15.26 1.62 -15.81
CA MET A 1 14.71 2.98 -15.97
C MET A 1 13.25 2.90 -15.60
N ASN A 2 12.78 3.70 -14.66
CA ASN A 2 11.38 3.63 -14.21
C ASN A 2 10.53 4.47 -15.16
N ARG A 3 9.38 3.92 -15.58
CA ARG A 3 8.51 4.55 -16.59
C ARG A 3 7.05 4.46 -16.16
N LEU A 4 6.37 5.59 -16.13
CA LEU A 4 4.91 5.64 -16.03
C LEU A 4 4.32 5.24 -17.39
N ILE A 5 3.50 4.18 -17.41
CA ILE A 5 2.87 3.63 -18.62
C ILE A 5 1.48 4.25 -18.83
N ASP A 6 0.66 4.30 -17.78
CA ASP A 6 -0.74 4.76 -17.85
C ASP A 6 -1.19 5.28 -16.48
N THR A 7 -2.15 6.21 -16.48
CA THR A 7 -2.79 6.74 -15.28
C THR A 7 -4.28 6.88 -15.53
N LYS A 8 -5.10 6.46 -14.56
CA LYS A 8 -6.57 6.57 -14.61
C LYS A 8 -7.11 7.06 -13.30
N SER A 9 -8.01 8.03 -13.38
CA SER A 9 -8.78 8.51 -12.23
C SER A 9 -10.25 8.14 -12.40
N TRP A 10 -10.91 7.69 -11.34
CA TRP A 10 -12.32 7.37 -11.34
C TRP A 10 -12.94 7.56 -9.94
N SER A 11 -14.26 7.67 -9.88
CA SER A 11 -15.00 7.77 -8.63
C SER A 11 -15.86 6.53 -8.42
N ILE A 12 -15.89 6.04 -7.18
CA ILE A 12 -16.83 5.03 -6.72
C ILE A 12 -17.87 5.75 -5.87
N LYS A 13 -19.13 5.77 -6.34
CA LYS A 13 -20.23 6.49 -5.67
C LYS A 13 -21.05 5.59 -4.73
N ASP A 14 -20.99 4.29 -4.93
CA ASP A 14 -21.61 3.28 -4.09
C ASP A 14 -20.71 2.05 -4.04
N SER A 15 -20.62 1.41 -2.88
CA SER A 15 -19.79 0.23 -2.67
C SER A 15 -20.32 -0.63 -1.52
N ALA A 16 -20.37 -1.94 -1.76
CA ALA A 16 -20.60 -2.95 -0.74
C ALA A 16 -19.28 -3.47 -0.11
N SER A 17 -18.16 -2.81 -0.40
CA SER A 17 -16.87 -3.25 0.15
C SER A 17 -16.84 -3.08 1.66
N ILE A 18 -16.31 -4.12 2.32
CA ILE A 18 -16.00 -4.07 3.75
C ILE A 18 -14.66 -3.38 4.01
N LEU A 19 -13.87 -3.10 2.96
CA LEU A 19 -12.65 -2.31 3.09
C LEU A 19 -13.00 -0.83 3.21
N GLY A 20 -12.23 -0.10 4.01
CA GLY A 20 -12.33 1.35 4.13
C GLY A 20 -10.97 2.01 4.40
N PHE A 21 -10.97 3.34 4.39
CA PHE A 21 -9.80 4.14 4.74
C PHE A 21 -10.18 5.12 5.84
N GLU A 22 -9.29 5.30 6.82
CA GLU A 22 -9.46 6.28 7.89
C GLU A 22 -8.17 7.05 8.11
N THR A 23 -8.29 8.28 8.60
CA THR A 23 -7.18 9.02 9.19
C THR A 23 -7.39 9.17 10.69
N ALA A 24 -6.28 9.21 11.44
CA ALA A 24 -6.31 9.67 12.82
C ALA A 24 -5.08 10.51 13.10
N GLY A 25 -5.15 11.37 14.11
CA GLY A 25 -4.04 12.18 14.53
C GLY A 25 -4.01 12.34 16.04
N SER A 26 -2.90 12.89 16.54
CA SER A 26 -2.74 13.21 17.96
C SER A 26 -1.96 14.51 18.15
N GLY A 27 -2.19 15.18 19.28
CA GLY A 27 -1.51 16.43 19.62
C GLY A 27 -1.82 17.55 18.63
N HIS A 28 -0.79 18.09 17.98
CA HIS A 28 -0.89 19.23 17.07
C HIS A 28 -1.37 18.88 15.65
N TRP A 29 -1.49 17.61 15.31
CA TRP A 29 -1.92 17.15 13.99
C TRP A 29 -3.22 16.37 14.14
N ALA A 30 -4.34 16.95 13.69
CA ALA A 30 -5.67 16.33 13.78
C ALA A 30 -5.77 15.06 12.93
N GLU A 31 -5.02 15.02 11.83
CA GLU A 31 -4.87 13.88 10.95
C GLU A 31 -3.37 13.70 10.70
N TRP A 32 -2.84 12.52 11.00
CA TRP A 32 -1.44 12.18 10.77
C TRP A 32 -1.34 10.79 10.15
N ASP A 33 -1.85 9.79 10.86
CA ASP A 33 -1.80 8.39 10.47
C ASP A 33 -2.93 8.05 9.50
N ARG A 34 -2.64 7.12 8.58
CA ARG A 34 -3.59 6.56 7.61
C ARG A 34 -3.79 5.09 7.89
N TYR A 35 -5.03 4.64 7.89
CA TYR A 35 -5.41 3.27 8.17
C TYR A 35 -6.18 2.65 7.02
N LEU A 36 -5.96 1.37 6.79
CA LEU A 36 -6.87 0.49 6.06
C LEU A 36 -7.78 -0.21 7.08
N THR A 37 -9.08 -0.09 6.90
CA THR A 37 -10.09 -0.72 7.78
C THR A 37 -10.74 -1.92 7.10
N ILE A 38 -11.20 -2.86 7.91
CA ILE A 38 -12.04 -3.99 7.51
C ILE A 38 -13.27 -3.99 8.42
N GLU A 39 -14.45 -3.86 7.84
CA GLU A 39 -15.73 -3.73 8.56
C GLU A 39 -15.74 -2.56 9.55
N GLY A 40 -15.02 -1.47 9.23
CA GLY A 40 -14.87 -0.29 10.08
C GLY A 40 -13.81 -0.42 11.18
N GLU A 41 -13.22 -1.59 11.37
CA GLU A 41 -12.14 -1.80 12.34
C GLU A 41 -10.77 -1.58 11.69
N LYS A 42 -9.86 -0.88 12.38
CA LYS A 42 -8.50 -0.61 11.88
C LYS A 42 -7.73 -1.92 11.75
N ALA A 43 -7.41 -2.28 10.50
CA ALA A 43 -6.72 -3.53 10.18
C ALA A 43 -5.24 -3.30 9.90
N PHE A 44 -4.88 -2.19 9.27
CA PHE A 44 -3.50 -1.84 9.01
C PHE A 44 -3.23 -0.35 9.20
N LEU A 45 -2.07 -0.01 9.73
CA LEU A 45 -1.46 1.32 9.58
C LEU A 45 -0.66 1.32 8.27
N ILE A 46 -1.00 2.23 7.36
CA ILE A 46 -0.50 2.26 5.97
C ILE A 46 0.38 3.48 5.65
N GLY A 47 0.86 4.16 6.69
CA GLY A 47 1.68 5.37 6.60
C GLY A 47 0.95 6.61 7.13
N ASN A 48 1.36 7.78 6.67
CA ASN A 48 0.85 9.07 7.14
C ASN A 48 0.42 9.99 5.99
N ILE A 49 -0.19 11.13 6.32
CA ILE A 49 -0.74 12.08 5.34
C ILE A 49 0.32 12.93 4.64
N CYS A 50 1.52 13.11 5.21
CA CYS A 50 2.51 14.02 4.64
C CYS A 50 3.17 13.45 3.38
N GLY A 51 3.09 12.13 3.16
CA GLY A 51 3.58 11.47 1.95
C GLY A 51 5.10 11.50 1.76
N THR A 52 5.84 12.01 2.75
CA THR A 52 7.31 12.02 2.76
C THR A 52 7.90 10.86 3.56
N CYS A 53 7.09 10.17 4.36
CA CYS A 53 7.51 8.99 5.10
C CYS A 53 7.42 7.73 4.23
N GLU A 54 8.25 6.73 4.52
CA GLU A 54 8.25 5.46 3.79
C GLU A 54 6.86 4.79 3.80
N PHE A 55 6.52 4.11 2.71
CA PHE A 55 5.35 3.25 2.68
C PHE A 55 5.61 2.01 3.52
N PHE A 56 4.85 1.85 4.60
CA PHE A 56 4.84 0.63 5.40
C PHE A 56 3.41 0.13 5.57
N PHE A 57 3.28 -1.18 5.76
CA PHE A 57 2.03 -1.85 6.08
C PHE A 57 2.22 -2.60 7.39
N GLU A 58 1.65 -2.07 8.46
CA GLU A 58 1.68 -2.72 9.76
C GLU A 58 0.31 -3.28 10.10
N ARG A 59 0.23 -4.60 10.32
CA ARG A 59 -1.00 -5.25 10.78
C ARG A 59 -1.29 -4.81 12.21
N LEU A 60 -2.51 -4.33 12.43
CA LEU A 60 -3.02 -4.00 13.74
C LEU A 60 -3.88 -5.14 14.28
N ASP A 61 -3.96 -5.22 15.60
CA ASP A 61 -4.94 -6.06 16.28
C ASP A 61 -6.34 -5.44 16.12
N GLY A 62 -7.38 -6.28 16.08
CA GLY A 62 -8.79 -5.85 16.06
C GLY A 62 -9.55 -6.38 14.86
N ALA A 63 -9.04 -6.17 13.65
CA ALA A 63 -9.63 -6.79 12.46
C ALA A 63 -9.16 -8.26 12.37
N ASN A 64 -10.05 -9.22 12.60
CA ASN A 64 -9.73 -10.65 12.52
C ASN A 64 -10.19 -11.30 11.20
N GLN A 65 -10.94 -10.56 10.39
CA GLN A 65 -11.41 -11.00 9.08
C GLN A 65 -10.30 -10.88 8.04
N GLY A 66 -10.24 -11.85 7.11
CA GLY A 66 -9.41 -11.76 5.90
C GLY A 66 -10.25 -11.34 4.70
N VAL A 67 -9.68 -10.54 3.80
CA VAL A 67 -10.26 -10.21 2.49
C VAL A 67 -9.48 -10.93 1.41
N SER A 68 -10.15 -11.75 0.59
CA SER A 68 -9.53 -12.50 -0.49
C SER A 68 -10.22 -12.18 -1.82
N PRO A 69 -9.83 -11.08 -2.49
CA PRO A 69 -10.46 -10.65 -3.74
C PRO A 69 -9.89 -11.45 -4.92
N ARG A 70 -10.23 -12.74 -4.99
CA ARG A 70 -9.62 -13.72 -5.90
C ARG A 70 -9.57 -13.27 -7.36
N GLU A 71 -10.61 -12.59 -7.83
CA GLU A 71 -10.69 -12.12 -9.22
C GLU A 71 -9.69 -10.99 -9.49
N VAL A 72 -9.58 -10.03 -8.56
CA VAL A 72 -8.60 -8.94 -8.63
C VAL A 72 -7.19 -9.52 -8.56
N SER A 73 -6.93 -10.41 -7.59
CA SER A 73 -5.62 -11.05 -7.45
C SER A 73 -5.21 -11.80 -8.72
N ARG A 74 -6.12 -12.57 -9.33
CA ARG A 74 -5.85 -13.27 -10.60
C ARG A 74 -5.57 -12.30 -11.75
N ALA A 75 -6.34 -11.23 -11.87
CA ALA A 75 -6.14 -10.22 -12.91
C ALA A 75 -4.75 -9.58 -12.80
N LEU A 76 -4.33 -9.20 -11.59
CA LEU A 76 -3.00 -8.63 -11.34
C LEU A 76 -1.88 -9.65 -11.61
N GLN A 77 -2.04 -10.89 -11.16
CA GLN A 77 -1.05 -11.97 -11.36
C GLN A 77 -0.87 -12.36 -12.83
N SER A 78 -1.88 -12.15 -13.68
CA SER A 78 -1.77 -12.40 -15.12
C SER A 78 -0.89 -11.38 -15.86
N GLY A 79 -0.44 -10.34 -15.16
CA GLY A 79 0.31 -9.22 -15.72
C GLY A 79 -0.63 -8.12 -16.22
N VAL A 80 -0.30 -6.87 -15.89
CA VAL A 80 -1.07 -5.69 -16.29
C VAL A 80 -0.28 -4.91 -17.32
N SER A 81 -0.86 -4.74 -18.50
CA SER A 81 -0.26 -3.94 -19.59
C SER A 81 -1.00 -2.62 -19.86
N LYS A 82 -2.21 -2.46 -19.32
CA LYS A 82 -3.07 -1.28 -19.44
C LYS A 82 -4.07 -1.22 -18.30
N LEU A 83 -4.53 -0.01 -17.95
CA LEU A 83 -5.61 0.21 -16.99
C LEU A 83 -6.95 0.28 -17.74
N ASP A 84 -7.44 -0.88 -18.20
CA ASP A 84 -8.71 -0.96 -18.93
C ASP A 84 -9.95 -1.04 -18.02
N VAL A 85 -11.12 -0.85 -18.63
CA VAL A 85 -12.40 -0.82 -17.91
C VAL A 85 -12.67 -2.14 -17.18
N ASP A 86 -12.27 -3.27 -17.73
CA ASP A 86 -12.45 -4.58 -17.10
C ASP A 86 -11.62 -4.69 -15.82
N LEU A 87 -10.33 -4.37 -15.86
CA LEU A 87 -9.48 -4.35 -14.66
C LEU A 87 -9.99 -3.35 -13.62
N LEU A 88 -10.31 -2.12 -14.03
CA LEU A 88 -10.78 -1.08 -13.11
C LEU A 88 -12.13 -1.44 -12.49
N SER A 89 -13.02 -2.13 -13.21
CA SER A 89 -14.29 -2.60 -12.65
C SER A 89 -14.08 -3.68 -11.58
N LYS A 90 -13.16 -4.63 -11.80
CA LYS A 90 -12.79 -5.65 -10.81
C LYS A 90 -12.19 -5.01 -9.57
N VAL A 91 -11.26 -4.09 -9.75
CA VAL A 91 -10.64 -3.33 -8.64
C VAL A 91 -11.70 -2.52 -7.88
N SER A 92 -12.63 -1.87 -8.59
CA SER A 92 -13.69 -1.07 -7.96
C SER A 92 -14.61 -1.90 -7.07
N SER A 93 -14.81 -3.19 -7.36
CA SER A 93 -15.66 -4.06 -6.55
C SER A 93 -15.15 -4.31 -5.12
N ILE A 94 -13.88 -4.00 -4.85
CA ILE A 94 -13.25 -4.23 -3.55
C ILE A 94 -12.89 -2.94 -2.82
N LEU A 95 -13.03 -1.78 -3.47
CA LEU A 95 -12.70 -0.49 -2.89
C LEU A 95 -13.93 0.17 -2.25
N SER A 96 -13.72 0.98 -1.21
CA SER A 96 -14.79 1.78 -0.61
C SER A 96 -15.25 2.88 -1.56
N VAL A 97 -16.36 3.56 -1.22
CA VAL A 97 -16.72 4.85 -1.82
C VAL A 97 -15.53 5.82 -1.73
N GLY A 98 -15.29 6.58 -2.80
CA GLY A 98 -14.17 7.52 -2.87
C GLY A 98 -13.75 7.87 -4.29
N ASP A 99 -12.80 8.80 -4.37
CA ASP A 99 -12.14 9.18 -5.61
C ASP A 99 -10.75 8.52 -5.66
N TYR A 100 -10.46 7.86 -6.77
CA TYR A 100 -9.28 7.01 -6.90
C TYR A 100 -8.45 7.40 -8.09
N GLU A 101 -7.13 7.22 -7.95
CA GLU A 101 -6.18 7.22 -9.05
C GLU A 101 -5.37 5.91 -9.03
N ALA A 102 -5.24 5.29 -10.20
CA ALA A 102 -4.34 4.18 -10.46
C ALA A 102 -3.25 4.61 -11.42
N SER A 103 -2.02 4.23 -11.09
CA SER A 103 -0.85 4.39 -11.96
C SER A 103 -0.25 3.03 -12.29
N LEU A 104 -0.01 2.79 -13.59
CA LEU A 104 0.71 1.63 -14.08
C LEU A 104 2.16 2.03 -14.33
N ILE A 105 3.09 1.47 -13.57
CA ILE A 105 4.50 1.84 -13.59
C ILE A 105 5.34 0.61 -13.93
N GLU A 106 6.26 0.78 -14.88
CA GLU A 106 7.32 -0.17 -15.17
C GLU A 106 8.55 0.17 -14.34
N VAL A 107 9.00 -0.78 -13.53
CA VAL A 107 10.20 -0.66 -12.69
C VAL A 107 11.17 -1.76 -13.10
N THR A 108 12.43 -1.39 -13.32
CA THR A 108 13.51 -2.37 -13.50
C THR A 108 14.20 -2.57 -12.16
N PRO A 109 13.96 -3.66 -11.43
CA PRO A 109 14.64 -3.88 -10.16
C PRO A 109 16.14 -4.01 -10.39
N LYS A 110 16.93 -3.44 -9.49
CA LYS A 110 18.37 -3.68 -9.44
C LYS A 110 18.59 -4.89 -8.56
N LEU A 111 19.29 -5.91 -9.07
CA LEU A 111 19.77 -6.99 -8.22
C LEU A 111 20.93 -6.44 -7.39
N VAL A 112 20.74 -6.47 -6.08
CA VAL A 112 21.75 -6.04 -5.10
C VAL A 112 22.19 -7.27 -4.30
N GLU A 113 23.50 -7.41 -4.10
CA GLU A 113 24.04 -8.49 -3.28
C GLU A 113 23.75 -8.21 -1.79
N PRO A 114 23.26 -9.20 -1.02
CA PRO A 114 23.01 -9.04 0.41
C PRO A 114 24.27 -8.61 1.17
N GLY A 115 24.12 -7.69 2.13
CA GLY A 115 25.21 -7.20 2.98
C GLY A 115 26.10 -6.13 2.34
N THR A 116 25.78 -5.65 1.12
CA THR A 116 26.49 -4.54 0.49
C THR A 116 25.94 -3.18 0.93
N ASP A 117 26.66 -2.09 0.63
CA ASP A 117 26.23 -0.72 0.95
C ASP A 117 24.93 -0.31 0.21
N GLU A 118 24.58 -1.01 -0.87
CA GLU A 118 23.34 -0.77 -1.61
C GLU A 118 22.18 -1.64 -1.09
N ASP A 119 22.44 -2.54 -0.14
CA ASP A 119 21.43 -3.42 0.42
C ASP A 119 20.52 -2.63 1.38
N TYR A 120 19.25 -2.49 0.96
CA TYR A 120 18.18 -1.86 1.73
C TYR A 120 18.11 -2.40 3.17
N PHE A 121 18.23 -3.72 3.36
CA PHE A 121 18.09 -4.34 4.67
C PHE A 121 19.28 -4.06 5.59
N THR A 122 20.46 -3.81 5.01
CA THR A 122 21.69 -3.54 5.78
C THR A 122 21.83 -2.05 6.11
N ASN A 123 21.31 -1.15 5.26
CA ASN A 123 21.56 0.28 5.37
C ASN A 123 20.29 1.08 5.64
N GLU A 124 19.45 1.24 4.63
CA GLU A 124 18.26 2.13 4.68
C GLU A 124 17.29 1.69 5.78
N GLN A 125 16.97 0.41 5.86
CA GLN A 125 16.07 -0.11 6.86
C GLN A 125 16.61 0.09 8.28
N VAL A 126 17.90 -0.15 8.51
CA VAL A 126 18.54 0.06 9.81
C VAL A 126 18.54 1.53 10.19
N HIS A 127 18.79 2.42 9.22
CA HIS A 127 18.75 3.87 9.44
C HIS A 127 17.35 4.36 9.83
N VAL A 128 16.31 3.81 9.20
CA VAL A 128 14.93 4.26 9.39
C VAL A 128 14.25 3.58 10.59
N TRP A 129 14.45 2.28 10.77
CA TRP A 129 13.69 1.44 11.71
C TRP A 129 14.55 0.87 12.85
N GLY A 130 15.86 1.08 12.82
CA GLY A 130 16.80 0.55 13.80
C GLY A 130 17.02 -0.96 13.68
N ILE A 131 17.69 -1.49 14.70
CA ILE A 131 17.95 -2.92 14.87
C ILE A 131 17.04 -3.42 16.00
N ASP A 132 16.41 -4.57 15.80
CA ASP A 132 15.77 -5.29 16.88
C ASP A 132 16.86 -5.77 17.86
N GLN A 133 16.88 -5.20 19.06
CA GLN A 133 17.94 -5.46 20.04
C GLN A 133 17.93 -6.90 20.58
N LEU A 134 16.80 -7.60 20.48
CA LEU A 134 16.67 -8.97 20.96
C LEU A 134 17.17 -9.97 19.93
N LEU A 135 16.91 -9.71 18.65
CA LEU A 135 17.24 -10.61 17.54
C LEU A 135 18.55 -10.25 16.84
N GLY A 136 19.07 -9.04 17.03
CA GLY A 136 20.29 -8.56 16.37
C GLY A 136 20.15 -8.41 14.85
N VAL A 137 18.92 -8.27 14.35
CA VAL A 137 18.59 -8.11 12.92
C VAL A 137 17.71 -6.88 12.72
N PRO A 138 17.62 -6.35 11.49
CA PRO A 138 16.73 -5.23 11.18
C PRO A 138 15.26 -5.50 11.58
N THR A 139 14.58 -4.48 12.12
CA THR A 139 13.27 -4.58 12.78
C THR A 139 12.13 -5.11 11.89
N LYS A 140 12.25 -5.05 10.56
CA LYS A 140 11.21 -5.52 9.60
C LYS A 140 11.79 -6.50 8.55
N PHE A 141 12.67 -7.42 8.98
CA PHE A 141 13.41 -8.37 8.11
C PHE A 141 12.55 -9.29 7.22
N ASN A 142 11.25 -9.44 7.49
CA ASN A 142 10.35 -10.37 6.77
C ASN A 142 9.45 -9.72 5.69
N LEU A 143 9.75 -8.50 5.25
CA LEU A 143 8.98 -7.87 4.17
C LEU A 143 9.45 -8.40 2.80
N LEU A 144 8.63 -9.26 2.19
CA LEU A 144 8.78 -9.69 0.80
C LEU A 144 8.49 -8.51 -0.14
N TYR A 145 9.48 -8.08 -0.93
CA TYR A 145 9.28 -7.13 -2.03
C TYR A 145 9.53 -7.82 -3.37
N LEU A 146 8.48 -8.09 -4.14
CA LEU A 146 8.61 -8.37 -5.57
C LEU A 146 7.33 -8.06 -6.38
N ASN A 147 7.55 -7.28 -7.44
CA ASN A 147 6.82 -7.09 -8.69
C ASN A 147 5.38 -6.54 -8.72
N ILE A 148 5.26 -5.43 -9.47
CA ILE A 148 4.07 -4.66 -9.88
C ILE A 148 3.31 -4.05 -8.69
N ILE A 149 3.70 -2.83 -8.33
CA ILE A 149 2.89 -2.01 -7.42
C ILE A 149 1.80 -1.34 -8.27
N LEU A 150 0.59 -1.89 -8.24
CA LEU A 150 -0.58 -1.07 -8.53
C LEU A 150 -0.80 -0.18 -7.30
N CYS A 151 -0.28 1.05 -7.35
CA CYS A 151 -0.65 2.05 -6.36
C CYS A 151 -2.06 2.55 -6.69
N VAL A 152 -3.03 2.17 -5.88
CA VAL A 152 -4.35 2.82 -5.87
C VAL A 152 -4.34 3.84 -4.74
N TYR A 153 -4.39 5.12 -5.09
CA TYR A 153 -4.51 6.20 -4.13
C TYR A 153 -5.97 6.59 -3.98
N ASN A 154 -6.48 6.64 -2.74
CA ASN A 154 -7.70 7.38 -2.45
C ASN A 154 -7.32 8.86 -2.32
N LEU A 155 -7.89 9.70 -3.19
CA LEU A 155 -7.67 11.15 -3.26
C LEU A 155 -8.52 11.93 -2.26
N GLY A 156 -9.48 11.28 -1.61
CA GLY A 156 -10.46 11.88 -0.71
C GLY A 156 -10.19 11.58 0.76
N VAL A 157 -9.13 12.17 1.31
CA VAL A 157 -9.12 12.64 2.71
C VAL A 157 -8.52 14.04 2.71
N GLN A 158 -9.30 14.98 2.18
CA GLN A 158 -9.08 16.41 2.40
C GLN A 158 -10.39 16.93 2.98
N SER A 159 -10.37 17.17 4.29
CA SER A 159 -11.36 17.97 5.01
C SER A 159 -11.13 19.46 4.75
#